data_AF-A0A7Y4QXM5-F1
#
_entry.id   AF-A0A7Y4QXM5-F1
#
_cell.length_a   1.000
_cell.length_b   1.000
_cell.length_c   1.000
_cell.angle_alpha   90.00
_cell.angle_beta   90.00
_cell.angle_gamma   90.00
#
_symmetry.space_group_name_H-M   'P 1'
#
loop_
_entity.id
_entity.type
_entity.pdbx_description
1 polymer ?
#
loop_
_entity_poly.entity_id
_entity_poly.type
_entity_poly.pdbx_seq_one_letter_code
_entity_poly.pdbx_strand_id
1 'polypeptide(L)'
;HDYIKSCRVVILTYGTAFVYRRNDNHEIVANCHKMPSALFTKELLSAELILHSANETFDLLRKLNPEIRIITTVSPVRHTKDTLQLNSVSKSILRLCAHELQKSGIDYFPAYEIMMDDLRDYRFYKSDRIHPTEEAESYIIDKFGDQYFDRATKNLLVEWNTIRQALQHKPFQPTSSAHQTFLQKTLERLESIRHTIQVEEEITAIKSQLL
;
A
#
# COMPACT_ATOMS: atom_id res chain seq x y z
N HIS A 1 -3.23 -3.23 20.76
CA HIS A 1 -1.94 -3.45 20.04
C HIS A 1 -1.72 -4.91 19.62
N ASP A 2 -2.70 -5.80 19.77
CA ASP A 2 -2.45 -7.24 19.60
C ASP A 2 -2.05 -7.63 18.18
N TYR A 3 -2.52 -6.89 17.18
CA TYR A 3 -2.10 -7.07 15.78
C TYR A 3 -0.59 -6.83 15.57
N ILE A 4 0.01 -5.83 16.25
CA ILE A 4 1.46 -5.55 16.10
C ILE A 4 2.28 -6.70 16.69
N LYS A 5 1.80 -7.32 17.77
CA LYS A 5 2.49 -8.45 18.42
C LYS A 5 2.52 -9.71 17.55
N SER A 6 1.53 -9.91 16.68
CA SER A 6 1.46 -11.06 15.76
C SER A 6 1.91 -10.72 14.33
N CYS A 7 2.02 -9.44 13.99
CA CYS A 7 2.45 -8.97 12.67
C CYS A 7 3.95 -9.26 12.45
N ARG A 8 4.29 -9.86 11.31
CA ARG A 8 5.69 -10.16 10.96
C ARG A 8 6.38 -9.04 10.17
N VAL A 9 5.60 -8.22 9.45
CA VAL A 9 6.12 -7.21 8.53
C VAL A 9 5.29 -5.95 8.62
N VAL A 10 5.95 -4.82 8.85
CA VAL A 10 5.35 -3.48 8.76
C VAL A 10 5.89 -2.79 7.51
N ILE A 11 4.99 -2.29 6.68
CA ILE A 11 5.33 -1.50 5.50
C ILE A 11 4.92 -0.04 5.77
N LEU A 12 5.87 0.88 5.62
CA LEU A 12 5.66 2.32 5.81
C LEU A 12 5.92 3.08 4.52
N THR A 13 4.85 3.68 4.00
CA THR A 13 4.89 4.47 2.77
C THR A 13 4.92 5.96 3.08
N TYR A 14 6.05 6.61 2.79
CA TYR A 14 6.19 8.05 2.95
C TYR A 14 5.58 8.81 1.76
N GLY A 15 4.54 9.60 2.03
CA GLY A 15 3.83 10.39 1.02
C GLY A 15 4.49 11.75 0.76
N THR A 16 4.60 12.57 1.81
CA THR A 16 5.11 13.94 1.76
C THR A 16 5.87 14.28 3.04
N ALA A 17 6.88 15.15 2.93
CA ALA A 17 7.61 15.75 4.04
C ALA A 17 6.94 17.04 4.53
N PHE A 18 5.89 17.51 3.84
CA PHE A 18 5.07 18.61 4.33
C PHE A 18 4.09 18.14 5.38
N VAL A 19 4.04 18.88 6.48
CA VAL A 19 3.06 18.66 7.55
C VAL A 19 2.29 19.93 7.84
N TYR A 20 1.20 19.78 8.59
CA TYR A 20 0.45 20.89 9.17
C TYR A 20 0.71 20.89 10.66
N ARG A 21 1.20 22.02 11.17
CA ARG A 21 1.39 22.26 12.59
C ARG A 21 0.23 23.11 13.10
N ARG A 22 -0.40 22.67 14.17
CA ARG A 22 -1.44 23.45 14.86
C ARG A 22 -0.86 24.74 15.42
N ASN A 23 -1.57 25.86 15.24
CA ASN A 23 -1.10 27.16 15.72
C ASN A 23 -1.27 27.34 17.24
N ASP A 24 -2.20 26.61 17.86
CA ASP A 24 -2.55 26.74 19.28
C ASP A 24 -1.68 25.90 20.22
N ASN A 25 -1.32 24.68 19.82
CA ASN A 25 -0.53 23.76 20.65
C ASN A 25 0.74 23.22 19.97
N HIS A 26 1.04 23.68 18.75
CA HIS A 26 2.21 23.28 17.97
C HIS A 26 2.31 21.79 17.63
N GLU A 27 1.23 21.02 17.78
CA GLU A 27 1.22 19.60 17.39
C GLU A 27 1.26 19.45 15.86
N ILE A 28 2.06 18.49 15.40
CA ILE A 28 2.04 18.05 14.00
C ILE A 28 0.82 17.17 13.80
N VAL A 29 0.01 17.51 12.81
CA VAL A 29 -1.22 16.78 12.47
C VAL A 29 -1.32 16.52 10.98
N ALA A 30 -2.02 15.45 10.64
CA ALA A 30 -2.64 15.33 9.32
C ALA A 30 -3.98 16.09 9.39
N ASN A 31 -4.23 17.05 8.48
CA ASN A 31 -5.52 17.76 8.42
C ASN A 31 -6.64 16.86 7.85
N CYS A 32 -6.90 15.74 8.52
CA CYS A 32 -7.92 14.76 8.14
C CYS A 32 -9.34 15.21 8.51
N HIS A 33 -9.47 16.18 9.42
CA HIS A 33 -10.76 16.65 9.94
C HIS A 33 -11.35 17.84 9.17
N LYS A 34 -10.73 18.25 8.04
CA LYS A 34 -11.18 19.39 7.21
C LYS A 34 -11.40 20.67 8.03
N MET A 35 -10.57 20.88 9.05
CA MET A 35 -10.64 22.09 9.88
C MET A 35 -10.17 23.32 9.09
N PRO A 36 -10.58 24.54 9.49
CA PRO A 36 -10.17 25.77 8.81
C PRO A 36 -8.65 25.87 8.68
N SER A 37 -8.15 26.16 7.48
CA SER A 37 -6.71 26.21 7.20
C SER A 37 -5.96 27.25 8.05
N ALA A 38 -6.65 28.31 8.49
CA ALA A 38 -6.10 29.34 9.37
C ALA A 38 -5.63 28.83 10.75
N LEU A 39 -6.08 27.63 11.16
CA LEU A 39 -5.64 27.01 12.41
C LEU A 39 -4.28 26.30 12.29
N PHE A 40 -3.72 26.24 11.09
CA PHE A 40 -2.51 25.47 10.81
C PHE A 40 -1.46 26.30 10.09
N THR A 41 -0.21 26.04 10.44
CA THR A 41 0.96 26.46 9.68
C THR A 41 1.48 25.25 8.92
N LYS A 42 1.65 25.39 7.60
CA LYS A 42 2.27 24.35 6.78
C LYS A 42 3.78 24.52 6.84
N GLU A 43 4.49 23.43 7.10
CA GLU A 43 5.95 23.43 7.16
C GLU A 43 6.52 22.19 6.48
N LEU A 44 7.76 22.33 6.00
CA LEU A 44 8.54 21.23 5.45
C LEU A 44 9.42 20.66 6.55
N LEU A 45 9.27 19.37 6.85
CA LEU A 45 10.12 18.71 7.84
C LEU A 45 11.54 18.55 7.31
N SER A 46 12.52 18.72 8.21
CA SER A 46 13.91 18.36 7.93
C SER A 46 14.08 16.84 7.93
N ALA A 47 15.13 16.37 7.26
CA ALA A 47 15.49 14.95 7.29
C ALA A 47 15.77 14.46 8.73
N GLU A 48 16.38 15.29 9.57
CA GLU A 48 16.66 14.98 10.97
C GLU A 48 15.40 14.67 11.78
N LEU A 49 14.36 15.52 11.66
CA LEU A 49 13.10 15.30 12.38
C LEU A 49 12.38 14.02 11.91
N ILE A 50 12.41 13.76 10.59
CA ILE A 50 11.80 12.54 10.02
C ILE A 50 12.55 11.29 10.51
N LEU A 51 13.88 11.31 10.48
CA LEU A 51 14.72 10.20 10.94
C LEU A 51 14.55 9.94 12.43
N HIS A 52 14.50 10.99 13.25
CA HIS A 52 14.26 10.88 14.69
C HIS A 52 12.91 10.19 14.96
N SER A 53 11.83 10.71 14.38
CA SER A 53 10.48 10.14 14.56
C SER A 53 10.36 8.71 14.02
N ALA A 54 10.99 8.40 12.89
CA ALA A 54 11.02 7.05 12.33
C ALA A 54 11.74 6.07 13.27
N ASN A 55 12.93 6.44 13.77
CA ASN A 55 13.69 5.60 14.69
C ASN A 55 12.94 5.37 16.01
N GLU A 56 12.34 6.41 16.61
CA GLU A 56 11.50 6.25 17.80
C GLU A 56 10.35 5.28 17.55
N THR A 57 9.69 5.40 16.40
CA THR A 57 8.60 4.49 16.00
C THR A 57 9.12 3.06 15.86
N PHE A 58 10.27 2.85 15.23
CA PHE A 58 10.83 1.52 14.99
C PHE A 58 11.30 0.86 16.27
N ASP A 59 11.86 1.64 17.20
CA ASP A 59 12.24 1.16 18.53
C ASP A 59 11.00 0.74 19.34
N LEU A 60 9.91 1.49 19.25
CA LEU A 60 8.64 1.09 19.88
C LEU A 60 8.07 -0.19 19.26
N LEU A 61 8.12 -0.33 17.92
CA LEU A 61 7.68 -1.55 17.24
C LEU A 61 8.51 -2.76 17.66
N ARG A 62 9.84 -2.62 17.72
CA ARG A 62 10.74 -3.71 18.13
C ARG A 62 10.62 -4.07 19.61
N LYS A 63 10.31 -3.10 20.48
CA LYS A 63 9.97 -3.39 21.89
C LYS A 63 8.72 -4.26 22.01
N LEU A 64 7.75 -4.09 21.11
CA LEU A 64 6.52 -4.89 21.10
C LEU A 64 6.71 -6.24 20.39
N ASN A 65 7.53 -6.28 19.35
CA ASN A 65 7.83 -7.48 18.57
C ASN A 65 9.27 -7.42 18.02
N PRO A 66 10.24 -8.09 18.68
CA PRO A 66 11.64 -8.07 18.27
C PRO A 66 11.91 -8.64 16.86
N GLU A 67 11.06 -9.54 16.38
CA GLU A 67 11.20 -10.21 15.08
C GLU A 67 10.53 -9.45 13.92
N ILE A 68 10.00 -8.24 14.19
CA ILE A 68 9.27 -7.48 13.19
C ILE A 68 10.21 -6.96 12.10
N ARG A 69 9.92 -7.32 10.85
CA ARG A 69 10.60 -6.76 9.68
C ARG A 69 9.95 -5.44 9.31
N ILE A 70 10.75 -4.42 9.00
CA ILE A 70 10.26 -3.11 8.59
C ILE A 70 10.71 -2.84 7.16
N ILE A 71 9.76 -2.50 6.30
CA ILE A 71 10.00 -2.08 4.92
C ILE A 71 9.50 -0.64 4.80
N THR A 72 10.35 0.23 4.27
CA THR A 72 9.99 1.61 3.92
C THR A 72 9.88 1.76 2.42
N THR A 73 9.05 2.69 1.96
CA THR A 73 8.97 3.07 0.55
C THR A 73 8.59 4.53 0.44
N VAL A 74 9.04 5.22 -0.61
CA VAL A 74 8.52 6.54 -0.96
C VAL A 74 7.35 6.35 -1.93
N SER A 75 6.23 7.02 -1.68
CA SER A 75 5.06 6.93 -2.56
C SER A 75 5.35 7.57 -3.92
N PRO A 76 4.94 6.96 -5.03
CA PRO A 76 4.97 7.59 -6.36
C PRO A 76 3.94 8.71 -6.55
N VAL A 77 2.94 8.82 -5.65
CA VAL A 77 1.89 9.84 -5.74
C VAL A 77 2.50 11.24 -5.60
N ARG A 78 2.11 12.14 -6.51
CA ARG A 78 2.66 13.51 -6.56
C ARG A 78 1.83 14.47 -5.70
N HIS A 79 2.48 15.21 -4.81
CA HIS A 79 1.83 16.25 -4.00
C HIS A 79 1.97 17.62 -4.69
N THR A 80 1.33 17.79 -5.85
CA THR A 80 1.48 18.98 -6.70
C THR A 80 0.57 20.16 -6.34
N LYS A 81 -0.28 20.02 -5.31
CA LYS A 81 -1.20 21.08 -4.87
C LYS A 81 -0.49 22.38 -4.49
N ASP A 82 0.77 22.30 -4.05
CA ASP A 82 1.60 23.48 -3.85
C ASP A 82 2.32 23.84 -5.15
N THR A 83 3.40 23.11 -5.47
CA THR A 83 4.16 23.28 -6.72
C THR A 83 4.92 21.99 -7.06
N LEU A 84 5.42 21.90 -8.29
CA LEU A 84 6.30 20.81 -8.72
C LEU A 84 7.66 20.85 -8.02
N GLN A 85 8.18 22.05 -7.77
CA GLN A 85 9.44 22.28 -7.08
C GLN A 85 9.36 21.77 -5.65
N LEU A 86 8.30 22.14 -4.92
CA LEU A 86 8.10 21.70 -3.53
C LEU A 86 7.83 20.20 -3.43
N ASN A 87 7.08 19.62 -4.38
CA ASN A 87 6.96 18.16 -4.46
C ASN A 87 8.34 17.50 -4.61
N SER A 88 9.21 18.03 -5.47
CA SER A 88 10.54 17.47 -5.72
C SER A 88 11.43 17.57 -4.47
N VAL A 89 11.42 18.72 -3.79
CA VAL A 89 12.12 18.91 -2.51
C VAL A 89 11.59 17.95 -1.44
N SER A 90 10.27 17.81 -1.34
CA SER A 90 9.66 16.87 -0.39
C SER A 90 10.09 15.43 -0.67
N LYS A 91 10.05 14.98 -1.93
CA LYS A 91 10.43 13.60 -2.29
C LYS A 91 11.92 13.36 -2.08
N SER A 92 12.78 14.34 -2.36
CA SER A 92 14.22 14.21 -2.14
C SER A 92 14.56 14.06 -0.66
N ILE A 93 13.89 14.80 0.23
CA ILE A 93 14.03 14.63 1.69
C ILE A 93 13.59 13.23 2.12
N LEU A 94 12.41 12.77 1.67
CA LEU A 94 11.93 11.43 2.02
C LEU A 94 12.84 10.33 1.50
N ARG A 95 13.39 10.49 0.29
CA ARG A 95 14.35 9.52 -0.25
C ARG A 95 15.62 9.52 0.58
N LEU A 96 16.16 10.69 0.93
CA LEU A 96 17.34 10.78 1.80
C LEU A 96 17.09 10.05 3.13
N CYS A 97 15.93 10.26 3.75
CA CYS A 97 15.58 9.58 4.99
C CYS A 97 15.51 8.05 4.80
N ALA A 98 14.83 7.58 3.75
CA ALA A 98 14.73 6.16 3.46
C ALA A 98 16.11 5.50 3.27
N HIS A 99 17.06 6.21 2.64
CA HIS A 99 18.44 5.74 2.47
C HIS A 99 19.21 5.65 3.78
N GLU A 100 19.07 6.62 4.67
CA GLU A 100 19.71 6.55 6.00
C GLU A 100 19.09 5.45 6.89
N LEU A 101 17.77 5.26 6.81
CA LEU A 101 17.10 4.13 7.46
C LEU A 101 17.59 2.79 6.90
N GLN A 102 17.82 2.72 5.59
CA GLN A 102 18.32 1.51 4.94
C GLN A 102 19.71 1.10 5.44
N LYS A 103 20.62 2.06 5.62
CA LYS A 103 21.93 1.80 6.25
C LYS A 103 21.81 1.23 7.66
N SER A 104 20.70 1.51 8.35
CA SER A 104 20.41 1.06 9.70
C SER A 104 19.68 -0.29 9.75
N GLY A 105 19.62 -1.02 8.62
CA GLY A 105 19.02 -2.36 8.52
C GLY A 105 17.51 -2.38 8.29
N ILE A 106 16.91 -1.25 7.88
CA ILE A 106 15.51 -1.20 7.43
C ILE A 106 15.47 -1.50 5.93
N ASP A 107 14.50 -2.27 5.47
CA ASP A 107 14.39 -2.50 4.02
C ASP A 107 13.80 -1.28 3.31
N TYR A 108 14.20 -1.08 2.06
CA TYR A 108 13.63 -0.08 1.17
C TYR A 108 13.05 -0.75 -0.08
N PHE A 109 11.78 -0.47 -0.38
CA PHE A 109 11.15 -0.82 -1.64
C PHE A 109 11.08 0.41 -2.56
N PRO A 110 11.61 0.36 -3.80
CA PRO A 110 11.77 1.55 -4.64
C PRO A 110 10.53 1.89 -5.48
N ALA A 111 9.34 1.99 -4.88
CA ALA A 111 8.10 2.27 -5.64
C ALA A 111 8.15 3.64 -6.36
N TYR A 112 8.79 4.63 -5.73
CA TYR A 112 8.96 5.97 -6.31
C TYR A 112 9.84 5.93 -7.55
N GLU A 113 11.01 5.28 -7.47
CA GLU A 113 11.95 5.15 -8.58
C GLU A 113 11.38 4.29 -9.70
N ILE A 114 10.67 3.20 -9.40
CA ILE A 114 9.95 2.42 -10.42
C ILE A 114 8.99 3.33 -11.21
N MET A 115 8.23 4.18 -10.52
CA MET A 115 7.32 5.09 -11.20
C MET A 115 8.06 6.18 -12.00
N MET A 116 9.13 6.75 -11.47
CA MET A 116 9.84 7.85 -12.13
C MET A 116 10.69 7.39 -13.31
N ASP A 117 11.37 6.25 -13.17
CA ASP A 117 12.47 5.84 -14.04
C ASP A 117 12.13 4.63 -14.92
N ASP A 118 11.34 3.67 -14.41
CA ASP A 118 10.90 2.49 -15.17
C ASP A 118 9.58 2.80 -15.93
N LEU A 119 8.60 3.38 -15.23
CA LEU A 119 7.30 3.81 -15.77
C LEU A 119 7.29 5.31 -16.13
N ARG A 120 8.36 5.77 -16.77
CA ARG A 120 8.70 7.19 -17.02
C ARG A 120 7.68 8.03 -17.81
N ASP A 121 6.63 7.42 -18.37
CA ASP A 121 5.68 8.06 -19.27
C ASP A 121 4.40 8.56 -18.53
N TYR A 122 3.89 9.74 -18.90
CA TYR A 122 2.62 10.28 -18.38
C TYR A 122 1.41 9.35 -18.56
N ARG A 123 1.47 8.40 -19.48
CA ARG A 123 0.45 7.34 -19.66
C ARG A 123 0.20 6.54 -18.39
N PHE A 124 1.19 6.45 -17.51
CA PHE A 124 1.09 5.73 -16.25
C PHE A 124 0.48 6.56 -15.12
N TYR A 125 0.10 7.81 -15.37
CA TYR A 125 -0.72 8.60 -14.45
C TYR A 125 -2.17 8.65 -14.90
N LYS A 126 -3.08 8.60 -13.92
CA LYS A 126 -4.51 8.90 -14.09
C LYS A 126 -4.70 10.32 -14.64
N SER A 127 -5.93 10.65 -15.01
CA SER A 127 -6.30 11.95 -15.60
C SER A 127 -5.89 13.14 -14.74
N ASP A 128 -5.77 12.97 -13.42
CA ASP A 128 -5.31 13.99 -12.48
C ASP A 128 -3.79 14.27 -12.53
N ARG A 129 -3.01 13.46 -13.25
CA ARG A 129 -1.54 13.54 -13.37
C ARG A 129 -0.80 13.46 -12.03
N ILE A 130 -1.45 12.90 -11.01
CA ILE A 130 -0.99 12.79 -9.63
C ILE A 130 -0.90 11.32 -9.22
N HIS A 131 -1.94 10.55 -9.49
CA HIS A 131 -2.03 9.16 -9.07
C HIS A 131 -1.60 8.21 -10.20
N PRO A 132 -0.91 7.10 -9.91
CA PRO A 132 -0.64 6.07 -10.89
C PRO A 132 -1.92 5.43 -11.44
N THR A 133 -1.87 4.91 -12.67
CA THR A 133 -2.91 4.07 -13.26
C THR A 133 -2.93 2.67 -12.62
N GLU A 134 -4.01 1.92 -12.83
CA GLU A 134 -4.09 0.51 -12.39
C GLU A 134 -2.99 -0.36 -13.01
N GLU A 135 -2.59 -0.08 -14.25
CA GLU A 135 -1.44 -0.73 -14.91
C GLU A 135 -0.14 -0.47 -14.13
N ALA A 136 0.11 0.78 -13.75
CA ALA A 136 1.29 1.16 -12.98
C ALA A 136 1.27 0.57 -11.56
N GLU A 137 0.10 0.60 -10.90
CA GLU A 137 -0.09 -0.04 -9.59
C GLU A 137 0.19 -1.55 -9.65
N SER A 138 -0.32 -2.23 -10.67
CA SER A 138 -0.09 -3.66 -10.89
C SER A 138 1.39 -3.96 -11.12
N TYR A 139 2.06 -3.18 -11.98
CA TYR A 139 3.49 -3.34 -12.25
C TYR A 139 4.34 -3.16 -10.97
N ILE A 140 4.02 -2.16 -10.14
CA ILE A 140 4.73 -1.94 -8.87
C ILE A 140 4.48 -3.09 -7.90
N ILE A 141 3.25 -3.62 -7.81
CA ILE A 141 2.92 -4.78 -6.98
C ILE A 141 3.66 -6.03 -7.46
N ASP A 142 3.80 -6.24 -8.77
CA ASP A 142 4.56 -7.36 -9.32
C ASP A 142 6.04 -7.28 -8.92
N LYS A 143 6.65 -6.09 -9.04
CA LYS A 143 8.03 -5.86 -8.56
C LYS A 143 8.17 -6.07 -7.05
N PHE A 144 7.18 -5.67 -6.27
CA PHE A 144 7.15 -5.93 -4.83
C PHE A 144 7.10 -7.42 -4.54
N GLY A 145 6.21 -8.16 -5.21
CA GLY A 145 6.10 -9.59 -5.07
C GLY A 145 7.38 -10.31 -5.52
N ASP A 146 8.06 -9.80 -6.54
CA ASP A 146 9.34 -10.36 -6.97
C ASP A 146 10.43 -10.26 -5.92
N GLN A 147 10.45 -9.18 -5.13
CA GLN A 147 11.43 -8.94 -4.10
C GLN A 147 11.11 -9.64 -2.78
N TYR A 148 9.83 -9.74 -2.40
CA TYR A 148 9.43 -10.13 -1.05
C TYR A 148 8.64 -11.44 -0.94
N PHE A 149 8.06 -11.95 -2.03
CA PHE A 149 7.24 -13.16 -1.98
C PHE A 149 8.02 -14.40 -2.38
N ASP A 150 7.84 -15.46 -1.61
CA ASP A 150 8.32 -16.79 -1.97
C ASP A 150 7.48 -17.40 -3.12
N ARG A 151 7.97 -18.52 -3.65
CA ARG A 151 7.30 -19.21 -4.77
C ARG A 151 5.88 -19.66 -4.41
N ALA A 152 5.64 -20.06 -3.16
CA ALA A 152 4.32 -20.51 -2.73
C ALA A 152 3.31 -19.36 -2.75
N THR A 153 3.71 -18.19 -2.27
CA THR A 153 2.91 -16.97 -2.27
C THR A 153 2.67 -16.47 -3.69
N LYS A 154 3.68 -16.49 -4.57
CA LYS A 154 3.50 -16.15 -5.99
C LYS A 154 2.48 -17.07 -6.68
N ASN A 155 2.58 -18.38 -6.45
CA ASN A 155 1.60 -19.34 -6.98
C ASN A 155 0.19 -19.09 -6.44
N LEU A 156 0.06 -18.78 -5.15
CA LEU A 156 -1.21 -18.42 -4.54
C LEU A 156 -1.82 -17.17 -5.17
N LEU A 157 -1.02 -16.15 -5.46
CA LEU A 157 -1.51 -14.92 -6.10
C LEU A 157 -2.02 -15.16 -7.53
N VAL A 158 -1.39 -16.07 -8.28
CA VAL A 158 -1.90 -16.50 -9.60
C VAL A 158 -3.29 -17.14 -9.49
N GLU A 159 -3.44 -18.05 -8.52
CA GLU A 159 -4.72 -18.71 -8.26
C GLU A 159 -5.78 -17.70 -7.79
N TRP A 160 -5.42 -16.83 -6.85
CA TRP A 160 -6.27 -15.77 -6.34
C TRP A 160 -6.73 -14.81 -7.43
N ASN A 161 -5.85 -14.38 -8.34
CA ASN A 161 -6.22 -13.52 -9.45
C ASN A 161 -7.26 -14.16 -10.36
N THR A 162 -7.14 -15.48 -10.59
CA THR A 162 -8.13 -16.21 -11.39
C THR A 162 -9.47 -16.33 -10.67
N ILE A 163 -9.47 -16.57 -9.35
CA ILE A 163 -10.69 -16.57 -8.53
C ILE A 163 -11.32 -15.19 -8.53
N ARG A 164 -10.55 -14.13 -8.32
CA ARG A 164 -11.01 -12.74 -8.30
C ARG A 164 -11.69 -12.34 -9.61
N GLN A 165 -11.13 -12.75 -10.75
CA GLN A 165 -11.77 -12.55 -12.06
C GLN A 165 -13.11 -13.29 -12.16
N ALA A 166 -13.17 -14.53 -11.66
CA ALA A 166 -14.42 -15.30 -11.62
C ALA A 166 -15.48 -14.64 -10.71
N LEU A 167 -15.09 -14.11 -9.55
CA LEU A 167 -15.97 -13.40 -8.62
C LEU A 167 -16.54 -12.10 -9.21
N GLN A 168 -15.81 -11.44 -10.12
CA GLN A 168 -16.26 -10.22 -10.79
C GLN A 168 -17.20 -10.48 -11.98
N HIS A 169 -17.33 -11.73 -12.42
CA HIS A 169 -18.15 -12.10 -13.57
C HIS A 169 -19.65 -11.88 -13.27
N LYS A 170 -20.32 -11.09 -14.12
CA LYS A 170 -21.77 -10.85 -14.01
C LYS A 170 -22.55 -11.78 -14.95
N PRO A 171 -23.30 -12.77 -14.45
CA PRO A 171 -24.04 -13.69 -15.30
C PRO A 171 -25.24 -13.05 -15.99
N PHE A 172 -25.46 -13.41 -17.26
CA PHE A 172 -26.68 -13.02 -17.99
C PHE A 172 -27.90 -13.86 -17.59
N GLN A 173 -27.70 -15.15 -17.27
CA GLN A 173 -28.73 -16.07 -16.77
C GLN A 173 -28.25 -16.74 -15.47
N PRO A 174 -28.50 -16.14 -14.29
CA PRO A 174 -28.00 -16.62 -13.00
C PRO A 174 -28.52 -18.02 -12.61
N THR A 175 -29.70 -18.41 -13.09
CA THR A 175 -30.31 -19.70 -12.78
C THR A 175 -29.97 -20.81 -13.77
N SER A 176 -29.16 -20.52 -14.80
CA SER A 176 -28.76 -21.53 -15.79
C SER A 176 -27.84 -22.59 -15.19
N SER A 177 -27.96 -23.84 -15.64
CA SER A 177 -27.10 -24.95 -15.20
C SER A 177 -25.61 -24.68 -15.44
N ALA A 178 -25.29 -23.99 -16.54
CA ALA A 178 -23.93 -23.57 -16.86
C ALA A 178 -23.37 -22.58 -15.83
N HIS A 179 -24.17 -21.60 -15.40
CA HIS A 179 -23.74 -20.67 -14.37
C HIS A 179 -23.59 -21.33 -13.01
N GLN A 180 -24.52 -22.22 -12.62
CA GLN A 180 -24.44 -22.99 -11.38
C GLN A 180 -23.17 -23.86 -11.34
N THR A 181 -22.83 -24.51 -12.47
CA THR A 181 -21.57 -25.26 -12.60
C THR A 181 -20.34 -24.35 -12.46
N PHE A 182 -20.38 -23.14 -13.01
CA PHE A 182 -19.32 -22.14 -12.86
C PHE A 182 -19.13 -21.69 -11.41
N LEU A 183 -20.23 -21.42 -10.68
CA LEU A 183 -20.20 -21.07 -9.26
C LEU A 183 -19.60 -22.21 -8.42
N GLN A 184 -19.99 -23.45 -8.69
CA GLN A 184 -19.49 -24.61 -7.96
C GLN A 184 -17.98 -24.82 -8.15
N LYS A 185 -17.49 -24.67 -9.39
CA LYS A 185 -16.04 -24.66 -9.66
C LYS A 185 -15.30 -23.51 -8.97
N THR A 186 -15.91 -22.33 -8.92
CA THR A 186 -15.33 -21.17 -8.23
C THR A 186 -15.24 -21.42 -6.72
N LEU A 187 -16.27 -22.05 -6.14
CA LEU A 187 -16.29 -22.45 -4.74
C LEU A 187 -15.22 -23.51 -4.42
N GLU A 188 -15.04 -24.53 -5.26
CA GLU A 188 -13.99 -25.54 -5.09
C GLU A 188 -12.60 -24.91 -5.01
N ARG A 189 -12.33 -23.90 -5.86
CA ARG A 189 -11.06 -23.16 -5.85
C ARG A 189 -10.89 -22.33 -4.58
N LEU A 190 -11.93 -21.64 -4.13
CA LEU A 190 -11.91 -20.90 -2.86
C LEU A 190 -11.61 -21.83 -1.67
N GLU A 191 -12.29 -22.98 -1.58
CA GLU A 191 -12.05 -23.94 -0.49
C GLU A 191 -10.62 -24.52 -0.55
N SER A 192 -10.03 -24.66 -1.75
CA SER A 192 -8.65 -25.15 -1.91
C SER A 192 -7.58 -24.21 -1.31
N ILE A 193 -7.84 -22.90 -1.28
CA ILE A 193 -6.89 -21.89 -0.76
C ILE A 193 -7.24 -21.40 0.65
N ARG A 194 -8.38 -21.83 1.21
CA ARG A 194 -8.92 -21.39 2.50
C ARG A 194 -7.97 -21.59 3.69
N HIS A 195 -7.11 -22.60 3.63
CA HIS A 195 -6.11 -22.83 4.68
C HIS A 195 -4.92 -21.87 4.63
N THR A 196 -4.78 -21.11 3.54
CA THR A 196 -3.64 -20.20 3.31
C THR A 196 -4.04 -18.74 3.49
N ILE A 197 -5.23 -18.36 3.04
CA ILE A 197 -5.77 -17.01 3.18
C ILE A 197 -7.24 -17.05 3.61
N GLN A 198 -7.66 -16.00 4.32
CA GLN A 198 -9.04 -15.81 4.75
C GLN A 198 -9.91 -15.48 3.55
N VAL A 199 -10.93 -16.31 3.29
CA VAL A 199 -11.82 -16.22 2.10
C VAL A 199 -13.28 -16.53 2.45
N GLU A 200 -13.62 -16.48 3.74
CA GLU A 200 -14.95 -16.81 4.27
C GLU A 200 -16.05 -15.92 3.69
N GLU A 201 -15.76 -14.64 3.42
CA GLU A 201 -16.71 -13.70 2.84
C GLU A 201 -17.04 -14.08 1.39
N GLU A 202 -16.03 -14.39 0.59
CA GLU A 202 -16.16 -14.82 -0.80
C GLU A 202 -16.89 -16.16 -0.90
N ILE A 203 -16.55 -17.11 -0.03
CA ILE A 203 -17.24 -18.40 0.07
C ILE A 203 -18.72 -18.20 0.39
N THR A 204 -19.03 -17.33 1.35
CA THR A 204 -20.42 -17.04 1.74
C THR A 204 -21.19 -16.40 0.59
N ALA A 205 -20.57 -15.44 -0.11
CA ALA A 205 -21.17 -14.75 -1.25
C ALA A 205 -21.46 -15.68 -2.44
N ILE A 206 -20.61 -16.69 -2.69
CA ILE A 206 -20.86 -17.69 -3.73
C ILE A 206 -21.94 -18.69 -3.29
N LYS A 207 -21.91 -19.15 -2.04
CA LYS A 207 -22.93 -20.05 -1.49
C LYS A 207 -24.34 -19.45 -1.54
N SER A 208 -24.49 -18.14 -1.36
CA SER A 208 -25.80 -17.47 -1.47
C SER A 208 -26.36 -17.39 -2.90
N GLN A 209 -25.55 -17.68 -3.92
CA GLN A 209 -25.95 -17.65 -5.34
C GLN A 209 -26.24 -19.05 -5.90
N LEU A 210 -25.88 -20.11 -5.16
CA LEU A 210 -26.19 -21.49 -5.51
C LEU A 210 -27.67 -21.78 -5.24
N LEU A 211 -28.29 -22.55 -6.14
CA LEU A 211 -29.69 -22.99 -6.04
C LEU A 211 -29.84 -24.31 -5.28
#